data_AF-A0A537IUJ7-F1
#
_entry.id   AF-A0A537IUJ7-F1
#
_cell.length_a   1.000
_cell.length_b   1.000
_cell.length_c   1.000
_cell.angle_alpha   90.00
_cell.angle_beta   90.00
_cell.angle_gamma   90.00
#
_symmetry.space_group_name_H-M   'P 1'
#
loop_
_entity.id
_entity.type
_entity.pdbx_description
1 polymer ?
#
loop_
_entity_poly.entity_id
_entity_poly.type
_entity_poly.pdbx_seq_one_letter_code
_entity_poly.pdbx_strand_id
1 'polypeptide(L)' 'MRKVTLLIGAILLFAGIVAEALYVTTANVAYSGIVANVYLTLGILLILMGFLAMLASVRIPKLRVP' A
#
# COMPACT_ATOMS: atom_id res chain seq x y z
N MET A 1 -3.82 0.53 20.30
CA MET A 1 -3.74 -0.36 19.11
C MET A 1 -4.33 0.25 17.85
N ARG A 2 -5.59 0.68 17.83
CA ARG A 2 -6.27 1.12 16.59
C ARG A 2 -5.64 2.28 15.82
N LYS A 3 -5.26 3.35 16.53
CA LYS A 3 -4.52 4.49 15.95
C LYS A 3 -3.17 4.07 15.39
N VAL A 4 -2.53 3.08 16.02
CA VAL A 4 -1.25 2.50 15.59
C VAL A 4 -1.46 1.66 14.32
N THR A 5 -2.52 0.86 14.23
CA THR A 5 -2.86 0.09 13.03
C THR A 5 -3.17 0.99 11.83
N LEU A 6 -3.91 2.09 12.04
CA LEU A 6 -4.16 3.09 11.00
C LEU A 6 -2.84 3.74 10.54
N LEU A 7 -1.96 4.12 11.48
CA LEU A 7 -0.65 4.70 11.17
C LEU A 7 0.22 3.72 10.36
N ILE A 8 0.28 2.45 10.78
CA ILE A 8 1.00 1.40 10.07
C ILE A 8 0.43 1.21 8.66
N GLY A 9 -0.90 1.16 8.53
CA GLY A 9 -1.57 1.05 7.23
C GLY A 9 -1.24 2.22 6.30
N ALA A 10 -1.26 3.45 6.82
CA ALA A 10 -0.89 4.64 6.06
C ALA A 10 0.58 4.60 5.60
N ILE A 11 1.50 4.23 6.49
CA ILE A 11 2.93 4.10 6.17
C ILE A 11 3.15 3.06 5.06
N LEU A 12 2.54 1.87 5.18
CA LEU A 12 2.66 0.81 4.18
C LEU A 12 2.08 1.23 2.82
N LEU A 13 0.94 1.94 2.83
CA LEU A 13 0.31 2.45 1.62
C LEU A 13 1.22 3.46 0.90
N PHE A 14 1.75 4.46 1.62
CA PHE A 14 2.66 5.44 1.05
C PHE A 14 3.97 4.81 0.58
N ALA A 15 4.52 3.84 1.32
CA ALA A 15 5.71 3.11 0.91
C ALA A 15 5.50 2.36 -0.42
N GLY A 16 4.34 1.71 -0.59
CA GLY A 16 3.99 1.05 -1.85
C GLY A 16 3.83 2.03 -3.01
N ILE A 17 3.20 3.19 -2.81
CA ILE A 17 3.09 4.25 -3.82
C ILE A 17 4.48 4.76 -4.24
N VAL A 18 5.38 4.97 -3.28
CA VAL A 18 6.75 5.40 -3.57
C VAL A 18 7.51 4.31 -4.34
N ALA A 19 7.37 3.04 -3.98
CA ALA A 19 7.98 1.93 -4.69
C ALA A 19 7.49 1.83 -6.15
N GLU A 20 6.19 2.01 -6.38
CA GLU A 20 5.60 2.08 -7.73
C GLU A 20 6.10 3.29 -8.53
N ALA A 21 6.14 4.47 -7.90
CA ALA A 21 6.66 5.67 -8.56
C ALA A 21 8.15 5.52 -8.95
N LEU A 22 8.95 4.92 -8.07
CA LEU A 22 10.35 4.57 -8.35
C LEU A 22 10.45 3.54 -9.47
N TYR A 23 9.59 2.53 -9.48
CA TYR A 23 9.51 1.58 -10.59
C TYR A 23 9.22 2.29 -11.92
N VAL A 24 8.16 3.10 -12.02
CA VAL A 24 7.78 3.78 -13.26
C VAL A 24 8.88 4.73 -13.76
N THR A 25 9.56 5.41 -12.84
CA THR A 25 10.64 6.35 -13.18
C THR A 25 11.95 5.66 -13.60
N THR A 26 12.24 4.47 -13.06
CA THR A 26 13.50 3.75 -13.34
C THR A 26 13.37 2.66 -14.40
N ALA A 27 12.23 1.98 -14.49
CA ALA A 27 11.96 0.92 -15.45
C ALA A 27 11.86 1.44 -16.89
N ASN A 28 11.45 2.71 -17.09
CA ASN A 28 11.51 3.36 -18.39
C ASN A 28 12.95 3.65 -18.87
N VAL A 29 13.95 3.63 -17.98
CA VAL A 29 15.31 4.09 -18.29
C VAL A 29 16.36 2.96 -18.30
N ALA A 30 16.18 1.85 -17.56
CA ALA A 30 17.32 0.94 -17.33
C ALA A 30 17.08 -0.59 -17.29
N TYR A 31 15.87 -1.10 -17.02
CA TYR A 31 15.72 -2.54 -16.69
C TYR A 31 14.68 -3.26 -17.55
N SER A 32 15.13 -3.99 -18.57
CA SER A 32 14.30 -4.96 -19.30
C SER A 32 14.32 -6.33 -18.59
N GLY A 33 13.16 -6.82 -18.14
CA GLY A 33 12.94 -8.27 -17.96
C GLY A 33 12.56 -8.75 -16.55
N ILE A 34 13.42 -8.59 -15.53
CA ILE A 34 13.26 -9.32 -14.24
C ILE A 34 13.22 -8.41 -13.01
N VAL A 35 14.21 -7.53 -12.83
CA VAL A 35 14.30 -6.62 -11.66
C VAL A 35 13.12 -5.64 -11.62
N ALA A 36 12.70 -5.19 -12.80
CA ALA A 36 11.48 -4.44 -13.04
C ALA A 36 10.24 -5.11 -12.41
N ASN A 37 10.09 -6.42 -12.58
CA ASN A 37 8.90 -7.14 -12.13
C ASN A 37 8.83 -7.28 -10.60
N VAL A 38 9.99 -7.38 -9.93
CA VAL A 38 10.06 -7.53 -8.47
C VAL A 38 9.64 -6.25 -7.75
N TYR A 39 10.10 -5.08 -8.19
CA TYR A 39 9.74 -3.79 -7.57
C TYR A 39 8.27 -3.45 -7.77
N LEU A 40 7.71 -3.72 -8.96
CA LEU A 40 6.28 -3.61 -9.24
C LEU A 40 5.46 -4.56 -8.34
N THR A 41 5.87 -5.82 -8.24
CA THR A 41 5.11 -6.79 -7.42
C THR A 41 5.14 -6.39 -5.93
N LEU A 42 6.29 -5.92 -5.43
CA LEU A 42 6.42 -5.44 -4.05
C LEU A 42 5.63 -4.15 -3.79
N GLY A 43 5.64 -3.20 -4.72
CA GLY A 43 4.88 -1.95 -4.62
C GLY A 43 3.39 -2.22 -4.49
N ILE A 44 2.83 -3.04 -5.38
CA ILE A 44 1.42 -3.49 -5.32
C ILE A 44 1.10 -4.18 -3.99
N LEU A 45 1.94 -5.10 -3.52
CA LEU A 45 1.72 -5.81 -2.25
C LEU A 45 1.69 -4.86 -1.05
N LEU A 46 2.59 -3.87 -1.02
CA LEU A 46 2.62 -2.86 0.05
C LEU A 46 1.38 -1.96 0.04
N ILE A 47 0.92 -1.55 -1.14
CA ILE A 47 -0.33 -0.78 -1.30
C ILE A 47 -1.52 -1.61 -0.76
N LEU A 48 -1.64 -2.87 -1.18
CA LEU A 48 -2.73 -3.75 -0.75
C LEU A 48 -2.71 -3.97 0.77
N MET A 49 -1.55 -4.29 1.35
CA MET A 49 -1.42 -4.45 2.80
C MET A 49 -1.76 -3.18 3.57
N GLY A 50 -1.25 -2.02 3.11
CA GLY A 50 -1.53 -0.74 3.73
C GLY A 50 -3.03 -0.42 3.73
N PHE A 51 -3.69 -0.67 2.59
CA PHE A 51 -5.12 -0.48 2.43
C PHE A 51 -5.95 -1.41 3.33
N LEU A 52 -5.59 -2.69 3.41
CA LEU A 52 -6.26 -3.66 4.28
C LEU A 52 -6.10 -3.30 5.76
N ALA A 53 -4.90 -2.90 6.19
CA ALA A 53 -4.66 -2.45 7.55
C ALA A 53 -5.45 -1.18 7.89
N MET A 54 -5.58 -0.26 6.93
CA MET A 54 -6.39 0.94 7.07
C MET A 54 -7.88 0.60 7.19
N LEU A 55 -8.42 -0.25 6.32
CA LEU A 55 -9.81 -0.74 6.38
C LEU A 55 -10.13 -1.44 7.71
N ALA A 56 -9.24 -2.33 8.18
CA ALA A 56 -9.40 -3.01 9.47
C ALA A 56 -9.45 -2.02 10.66
N SER A 57 -8.88 -0.84 10.50
CA SER A 57 -8.88 0.20 11.54
C SER A 57 -10.14 1.08 11.53
N VAL A 58 -10.89 1.16 10.43
CA VAL A 58 -12.13 1.97 10.33
C VAL A 58 -13.30 1.23 10.97
N ARG A 59 -14.17 1.91 11.73
CA ARG A 59 -15.39 1.30 12.31
C ARG A 59 -16.54 1.62 11.35
N ILE A 60 -17.28 0.61 10.92
CA ILE A 60 -18.64 0.82 10.40
C ILE A 60 -19.52 1.09 11.64
N PRO A 61 -20.06 2.30 11.83
CA PRO A 61 -20.98 2.55 12.93
C PRO A 61 -22.19 1.63 12.75
N LYS A 62 -22.52 0.86 13.78
CA LYS A 62 -23.76 0.07 13.79
C LYS A 62 -24.91 1.08 13.68
N LEU A 63 -25.69 0.99 12.61
CA LEU A 63 -26.96 1.69 12.48
C LEU A 63 -27.80 1.34 13.71
N ARG A 64 -27.95 2.29 14.63
CA ARG A 64 -28.93 2.19 15.71
C ARG A 64 -30.27 2.49 15.08
N VAL A 65 -30.99 1.43 14.73
CA VAL A 65 -32.41 1.52 14.38
C VAL A 65 -33.15 1.73 15.72
N PRO A 66 -34.01 2.76 15.85
CA PRO A 66 -34.76 3.04 17.07
C PRO A 66 -35.76 1.94 17.43
#